data_AF-A0A0C2BJR4-F1
#
_entry.id   AF-A0A0C2BJR4-F1
#
_cell.length_a   1.000
_cell.length_b   1.000
_cell.length_c   1.000
_cell.angle_alpha   90.00
_cell.angle_beta   90.00
_cell.angle_gamma   90.00
#
_symmetry.space_group_name_H-M   'P 1'
#
loop_
_entity.id
_entity.type
_entity.pdbx_description
1 polymer ?
#
loop_
_entity_poly.entity_id
_entity_poly.type
_entity_poly.pdbx_seq_one_letter_code
_entity_poly.pdbx_strand_id
1 'polypeptide(L)'
;LILNESLEVGSQIPYIRRALVNDWGVVVCSTNTDEEFRDYPLHHLCSVYEQLLKDSTIQRFFVVAHSRGGPDIAHTLPHFKDENRFELVCLTDSVGLDDSFCPSEKQTSGGTVFINWRADSKLQSAAIAIEDILEPYSRMHQIYAG
;
A
#
# COMPACT_ATOMS: atom_id res chain seq x y z
N LEU A 1 -7.49 -6.77 8.98
CA LEU A 1 -7.14 -7.87 8.06
C LEU A 1 -8.41 -8.67 7.83
N ILE A 2 -8.90 -8.73 6.59
CA ILE A 2 -10.04 -9.60 6.27
C ILE A 2 -9.46 -10.96 5.86
N LEU A 3 -9.39 -11.88 6.81
CA LEU A 3 -8.93 -13.25 6.59
C LEU A 3 -10.09 -14.06 5.99
N ASN A 4 -10.15 -14.15 4.66
CA ASN A 4 -11.25 -14.84 4.00
C ASN A 4 -11.07 -16.37 3.95
N GLU A 5 -9.85 -16.88 4.03
CA GLU A 5 -9.58 -18.31 3.82
C GLU A 5 -8.62 -18.91 4.85
N SER A 6 -7.37 -18.41 4.90
CA SER A 6 -6.37 -18.89 5.87
C SER A 6 -5.26 -17.87 6.07
N LEU A 7 -4.41 -18.12 7.07
CA LEU A 7 -3.16 -17.37 7.26
C LEU A 7 -2.23 -17.47 6.04
N GLU A 8 -2.35 -18.50 5.23
CA GLU A 8 -1.47 -18.76 4.08
C GLU A 8 -1.91 -18.05 2.79
N VAL A 9 -3.13 -17.50 2.76
CA VAL A 9 -3.71 -16.86 1.56
C VAL A 9 -4.21 -15.44 1.85
N GLY A 10 -4.64 -15.15 3.06
CA GLY A 10 -5.26 -13.87 3.44
C GLY A 10 -4.46 -13.05 4.44
N SER A 11 -3.18 -13.37 4.70
CA SER A 11 -2.35 -12.64 5.67
C SER A 11 -1.05 -12.14 5.06
N GLN A 12 -0.28 -11.38 5.85
CA GLN A 12 1.04 -10.90 5.45
C GLN A 12 2.11 -12.02 5.46
N ILE A 13 1.83 -13.16 6.09
CA ILE A 13 2.80 -14.25 6.32
C ILE A 13 3.45 -14.77 5.02
N PRO A 14 2.72 -15.03 3.91
CA PRO A 14 3.33 -15.50 2.68
C PRO A 14 4.34 -14.50 2.09
N TYR A 15 4.05 -13.20 2.18
CA TYR A 15 4.96 -12.15 1.71
C TYR A 15 6.22 -12.06 2.58
N ILE A 16 6.05 -12.16 3.91
CA ILE A 16 7.18 -12.19 4.86
C ILE A 16 8.08 -13.40 4.56
N ARG A 17 7.51 -14.60 4.43
CA ARG A 17 8.29 -15.81 4.10
C ARG A 17 9.01 -15.67 2.77
N ARG A 18 8.35 -15.12 1.75
CA ARG A 18 8.98 -14.87 0.45
C ARG A 18 10.14 -13.88 0.56
N ALA A 19 9.99 -12.80 1.31
CA ALA A 19 11.04 -11.82 1.52
C ALA A 19 12.26 -12.43 2.24
N LEU A 20 12.03 -13.26 3.27
CA LEU A 20 13.10 -13.96 3.99
C LEU A 20 13.84 -14.98 3.08
N VAL A 21 13.13 -15.70 2.22
CA VAL A 21 13.75 -16.58 1.22
C VAL A 21 14.64 -15.80 0.24
N ASN A 22 14.31 -14.54 -0.03
CA ASN A 22 15.10 -13.66 -0.89
C ASN A 22 16.23 -12.93 -0.15
N ASP A 23 16.42 -13.20 1.15
CA ASP A 23 17.38 -12.50 2.02
C ASP A 23 17.10 -10.98 2.13
N TRP A 24 15.83 -10.61 2.23
CA TRP A 24 15.40 -9.21 2.37
C TRP A 24 15.08 -8.85 3.81
N GLY A 25 15.39 -7.60 4.19
CA GLY A 25 14.89 -7.02 5.43
C GLY A 25 13.36 -6.83 5.37
N VAL A 26 12.68 -7.10 6.48
CA VAL A 26 11.22 -7.02 6.57
C VAL A 26 10.82 -6.08 7.70
N VAL A 27 9.98 -5.10 7.38
CA VAL A 27 9.30 -4.24 8.36
C VAL A 27 7.81 -4.52 8.26
N VAL A 28 7.18 -4.84 9.39
CA VAL A 28 5.74 -5.09 9.47
C VAL A 28 5.09 -3.93 10.22
N CYS A 29 4.19 -3.22 9.56
CA CYS A 29 3.47 -2.08 10.12
C CYS A 29 1.99 -2.43 10.31
N SER A 30 1.38 -1.94 11.39
CA SER A 30 -0.07 -1.95 11.59
C SER A 30 -0.57 -0.53 11.69
N THR A 31 -1.24 -0.07 10.65
CA THR A 31 -1.88 1.26 10.61
C THR A 31 -3.25 1.28 11.27
N ASN A 32 -3.76 0.13 11.71
CA ASN A 32 -4.97 0.06 12.51
C ASN A 32 -4.66 0.41 13.97
N THR A 33 -5.59 1.13 14.60
CA THR A 33 -5.58 1.42 16.03
C THR A 33 -7.02 1.30 16.56
N ASP A 34 -7.17 0.81 17.79
CA ASP A 34 -8.45 0.78 18.50
C ASP A 34 -8.73 2.10 19.24
N GLU A 35 -7.77 3.02 19.23
CA GLU A 35 -7.87 4.34 19.85
C GLU A 35 -8.33 5.40 18.83
N GLU A 36 -9.10 6.40 19.28
CA GLU A 36 -9.49 7.54 18.45
C GLU A 36 -8.33 8.54 18.25
N PHE A 37 -7.20 8.04 17.72
CA PHE A 37 -6.12 8.89 17.26
C PHE A 37 -6.36 9.30 15.80
N ARG A 38 -6.75 10.57 15.61
CA ARG A 38 -6.77 11.18 14.28
C ARG A 38 -5.36 11.08 13.66
N ASP A 39 -5.32 10.73 12.38
CA ASP A 39 -4.09 10.64 11.58
C ASP A 39 -3.04 9.63 12.10
N TYR A 40 -3.45 8.66 12.94
CA TYR A 40 -2.58 7.60 13.42
C TYR A 40 -1.79 6.89 12.31
N PRO A 41 -2.41 6.48 11.17
CA PRO A 41 -1.68 5.83 10.09
C PRO A 41 -0.48 6.65 9.58
N LEU A 42 -0.69 7.95 9.38
CA LEU A 42 0.32 8.88 8.90
C LEU A 42 1.48 8.99 9.90
N HIS A 43 1.17 9.24 11.17
CA HIS A 43 2.19 9.38 12.21
C HIS A 43 2.97 8.08 12.44
N HIS A 44 2.28 6.94 12.41
CA HIS A 44 2.89 5.63 12.57
C HIS A 44 3.89 5.35 11.45
N LEU A 45 3.46 5.50 10.18
CA LEU A 45 4.32 5.23 9.03
C LEU A 45 5.48 6.24 8.91
N CYS A 46 5.27 7.52 9.22
CA CYS A 46 6.35 8.51 9.32
C CYS A 46 7.37 8.14 10.40
N SER A 47 6.92 7.68 11.57
CA SER A 47 7.82 7.27 12.64
C SER A 47 8.65 6.05 12.25
N VAL A 48 8.03 5.06 11.59
CA VAL A 48 8.73 3.89 11.05
C VAL A 48 9.80 4.31 10.04
N TYR A 49 9.45 5.19 9.09
CA TYR A 49 10.39 5.70 8.10
C TYR A 49 11.57 6.41 8.76
N GLU A 50 11.31 7.38 9.64
CA GLU A 50 12.34 8.18 10.30
C GLU A 50 13.27 7.33 11.17
N GLN A 51 12.76 6.33 11.87
CA GLN A 51 13.55 5.54 12.81
C GLN A 51 14.30 4.37 12.15
N LEU A 52 13.72 3.77 11.09
CA LEU A 52 14.23 2.51 10.54
C LEU A 52 14.78 2.63 9.12
N LEU A 53 14.25 3.54 8.31
CA LEU A 53 14.49 3.55 6.86
C LEU A 53 15.33 4.72 6.38
N LYS A 54 15.09 5.92 6.91
CA LYS A 54 15.65 7.20 6.45
C LYS A 54 17.17 7.15 6.28
N ASP A 55 17.89 6.82 7.35
CA ASP A 55 19.36 6.80 7.36
C ASP A 55 19.95 5.43 6.97
N SER A 56 19.12 4.49 6.50
CA SER A 56 19.58 3.17 6.09
C SER A 56 20.36 3.22 4.77
N THR A 57 21.31 2.30 4.59
CA THR A 57 22.07 2.13 3.33
C THR A 57 21.28 1.38 2.24
N ILE A 58 20.05 0.96 2.55
CA ILE A 58 19.17 0.24 1.65
C ILE A 58 18.85 1.13 0.45
N GLN A 59 18.88 0.58 -0.75
CA GLN A 59 18.68 1.33 -1.99
C GLN A 59 17.26 1.22 -2.54
N ARG A 60 16.50 0.22 -2.11
CA ARG A 60 15.19 -0.11 -2.68
C ARG A 60 14.22 -0.59 -1.60
N PHE A 61 13.04 0.00 -1.60
CA PHE A 61 11.91 -0.37 -0.75
C PHE A 61 10.77 -0.90 -1.62
N PHE A 62 10.22 -2.02 -1.18
CA PHE A 62 9.04 -2.65 -1.76
C PHE A 62 7.97 -2.68 -0.68
N VAL A 63 6.76 -2.27 -1.01
CA VAL A 63 5.64 -2.24 -0.05
C VAL A 63 4.58 -3.23 -0.48
N VAL A 64 4.07 -4.01 0.47
CA VAL A 64 2.82 -4.75 0.32
C VAL A 64 1.82 -4.19 1.32
N ALA A 65 0.67 -3.71 0.84
CA ALA A 65 -0.38 -3.17 1.69
C ALA A 65 -1.73 -3.81 1.37
N HIS A 66 -2.52 -4.06 2.41
CA HIS A 66 -3.81 -4.74 2.31
C HIS A 66 -4.94 -3.76 2.62
N SER A 67 -5.99 -3.75 1.80
CA SER A 67 -7.23 -3.03 2.03
C SER A 67 -6.94 -1.57 2.43
N ARG A 68 -7.36 -1.14 3.63
CA ARG A 68 -7.13 0.20 4.19
C ARG A 68 -5.66 0.64 4.24
N GLY A 69 -4.73 -0.30 4.36
CA GLY A 69 -3.30 0.00 4.33
C GLY A 69 -2.85 0.64 3.01
N GLY A 70 -3.59 0.44 1.91
CA GLY A 70 -3.29 1.05 0.61
C GLY A 70 -3.42 2.57 0.64
N PRO A 71 -4.61 3.12 0.99
CA PRO A 71 -4.74 4.55 1.27
C PRO A 71 -3.71 5.04 2.28
N ASP A 72 -3.49 4.33 3.39
CA ASP A 72 -2.58 4.81 4.43
C ASP A 72 -1.15 5.05 3.90
N ILE A 73 -0.60 4.12 3.10
CA ILE A 73 0.73 4.31 2.49
C ILE A 73 0.70 5.36 1.38
N ALA A 74 -0.34 5.40 0.55
CA ALA A 74 -0.46 6.38 -0.53
C ALA A 74 -0.51 7.82 0.02
N HIS A 75 -1.24 8.05 1.12
CA HIS A 75 -1.27 9.34 1.81
C HIS A 75 0.06 9.69 2.47
N THR A 76 0.80 8.69 2.97
CA THR A 76 2.04 8.93 3.71
C THR A 76 3.23 9.20 2.79
N LEU A 77 3.34 8.50 1.66
CA LEU A 77 4.50 8.58 0.76
C LEU A 77 4.93 10.02 0.39
N PRO A 78 4.01 10.96 0.07
CA PRO A 78 4.38 12.36 -0.19
C PRO A 78 5.08 13.08 0.98
N HIS A 79 4.97 12.59 2.21
CA HIS A 79 5.64 13.15 3.38
C HIS A 79 7.10 12.71 3.49
N PHE A 80 7.52 11.68 2.76
CA PHE A 80 8.92 11.25 2.68
C PHE A 80 9.66 12.09 1.62
N LYS A 81 9.95 13.35 1.98
CA LYS A 81 10.57 14.31 1.06
C LYS A 81 11.87 13.76 0.46
N ASP A 82 12.01 13.93 -0.85
CA ASP A 82 13.18 13.51 -1.64
C ASP A 82 13.51 12.02 -1.56
N GLU A 83 12.56 11.19 -1.13
CA GLU A 83 12.74 9.74 -1.03
C GLU A 83 12.30 9.06 -2.34
N ASN A 84 13.27 8.49 -3.06
CA ASN A 84 13.05 7.82 -4.34
C ASN A 84 13.29 6.31 -4.29
N ARG A 85 13.62 5.75 -3.13
CA ARG A 85 13.92 4.33 -2.97
C ARG A 85 12.67 3.44 -2.99
N PHE A 86 11.47 4.00 -2.82
CA PHE A 86 10.21 3.25 -2.98
C PHE A 86 9.95 2.94 -4.45
N GLU A 87 10.33 1.74 -4.91
CA GLU A 87 10.18 1.37 -6.32
C GLU A 87 8.77 0.90 -6.65
N LEU A 88 8.19 0.06 -5.78
CA LEU A 88 6.92 -0.60 -6.04
C LEU A 88 6.07 -0.74 -4.77
N VAL A 89 4.79 -0.39 -4.91
CA VAL A 89 3.76 -0.55 -3.89
C VAL A 89 2.70 -1.50 -4.43
N CYS A 90 2.67 -2.71 -3.89
CA CYS A 90 1.72 -3.76 -4.19
C CYS A 90 0.53 -3.69 -3.22
N LEU A 91 -0.63 -3.35 -3.75
CA LEU A 91 -1.88 -3.23 -3.01
C LEU A 91 -2.75 -4.46 -3.24
N THR A 92 -3.42 -4.93 -2.20
CA THR A 92 -4.37 -6.04 -2.28
C THR A 92 -5.72 -5.58 -1.76
N ASP A 93 -6.69 -5.56 -2.65
CA ASP A 93 -8.08 -5.16 -2.43
C ASP A 93 -8.21 -3.77 -1.74
N SER A 94 -7.32 -2.85 -2.10
CA SER A 94 -7.33 -1.48 -1.56
C SER A 94 -8.37 -0.61 -2.27
N VAL A 95 -9.19 0.07 -1.47
CA VAL A 95 -10.26 0.99 -1.89
C VAL A 95 -9.97 2.42 -1.44
N GLY A 96 -10.64 3.43 -2.02
CA GLY A 96 -10.57 4.83 -1.52
C GLY A 96 -9.22 5.53 -1.74
N LEU A 97 -8.50 5.19 -2.80
CA LEU A 97 -7.34 5.95 -3.26
C LEU A 97 -7.88 7.11 -4.12
N ASP A 98 -7.65 8.38 -3.75
CA ASP A 98 -8.02 9.58 -4.54
C ASP A 98 -6.80 10.29 -5.20
N ASP A 99 -7.04 10.97 -6.30
CA ASP A 99 -6.05 11.61 -7.17
C ASP A 99 -5.32 12.80 -6.56
N SER A 100 -5.89 13.38 -5.50
CA SER A 100 -5.29 14.50 -4.78
C SER A 100 -3.96 14.14 -4.08
N PHE A 101 -3.62 12.85 -4.02
CA PHE A 101 -2.40 12.34 -3.37
C PHE A 101 -1.21 12.14 -4.31
N CYS A 102 -1.37 12.41 -5.61
CA CYS A 102 -0.30 12.32 -6.60
C CYS A 102 -0.10 13.69 -7.28
N PRO A 103 1.08 14.34 -7.13
CA PRO A 103 1.31 15.62 -7.79
C PRO A 103 1.22 15.45 -9.31
N SER A 104 0.36 16.28 -9.94
CA SER A 104 0.18 16.28 -11.38
C SER A 104 1.50 16.61 -12.09
N GLU A 105 1.81 15.78 -13.07
CA GLU A 105 2.60 16.09 -14.26
C GLU A 105 3.76 17.08 -14.07
N LYS A 106 4.83 16.63 -13.42
CA LYS A 106 6.22 16.97 -13.78
C LYS A 106 7.18 16.19 -12.90
N GLN A 107 7.37 14.91 -13.19
CA GLN A 107 8.60 14.25 -12.78
C GLN A 107 9.01 13.17 -13.80
N THR A 108 10.24 13.35 -14.25
CA THR A 108 11.07 12.52 -15.12
C THR A 108 11.15 11.08 -14.64
N SER A 109 11.59 10.16 -15.50
CA SER A 109 11.84 8.74 -15.21
C SER A 109 12.32 8.46 -13.78
N GLY A 110 11.60 7.63 -13.00
CA GLY A 110 12.03 7.19 -11.66
C GLY A 110 11.01 7.28 -10.50
N GLY A 111 9.70 7.36 -10.76
CA GLY A 111 8.68 7.43 -9.70
C GLY A 111 8.18 6.06 -9.22
N THR A 112 7.69 5.98 -7.98
CA THR A 112 7.06 4.78 -7.39
C THR A 112 5.91 4.26 -8.24
N VAL A 113 5.90 2.95 -8.50
CA VAL A 113 4.83 2.26 -9.23
C VAL A 113 3.82 1.68 -8.23
N PHE A 114 2.52 1.81 -8.53
CA PHE A 114 1.45 1.18 -7.76
C PHE A 114 0.77 0.09 -8.58
N ILE A 115 0.57 -1.09 -7.99
CA ILE A 115 -0.21 -2.17 -8.58
C ILE A 115 -1.26 -2.58 -7.57
N ASN A 116 -2.54 -2.61 -7.96
CA ASN A 116 -3.63 -2.96 -7.07
C ASN A 116 -4.36 -4.20 -7.59
N TRP A 117 -4.18 -5.32 -6.89
CA TRP A 117 -4.92 -6.55 -7.16
C TRP A 117 -6.26 -6.49 -6.44
N ARG A 118 -7.36 -6.47 -7.19
CA ARG A 118 -8.72 -6.43 -6.64
C ARG A 118 -9.45 -7.73 -6.91
N ALA A 119 -10.39 -8.08 -6.04
CA ALA A 119 -11.36 -9.13 -6.35
C ALA A 119 -12.21 -8.71 -7.56
N ASP A 120 -12.63 -9.67 -8.38
CA ASP A 120 -13.52 -9.42 -9.53
C ASP A 120 -14.72 -8.56 -9.10
N SER A 121 -15.05 -7.54 -9.89
CA SER A 121 -16.14 -6.61 -9.61
C SER A 121 -17.49 -7.31 -9.45
N LYS A 122 -17.70 -8.48 -10.06
CA LYS A 122 -18.89 -9.33 -9.86
C LYS A 122 -18.96 -9.94 -8.46
N LEU A 123 -17.80 -10.26 -7.86
CA LEU A 123 -17.72 -10.71 -6.46
C LEU A 123 -17.86 -9.52 -5.50
N GLN A 124 -17.34 -8.34 -5.88
CA GLN A 124 -17.51 -7.11 -5.10
C GLN A 124 -18.98 -6.63 -5.07
N SER A 125 -19.72 -6.83 -6.17
CA SER A 125 -21.15 -6.47 -6.29
C SER A 125 -22.05 -7.21 -5.29
N ALA A 126 -21.65 -8.41 -4.87
CA ALA A 126 -22.38 -9.17 -3.84
C ALA A 126 -22.18 -8.61 -2.42
N ALA A 127 -21.14 -7.78 -2.21
CA ALA A 127 -20.76 -7.25 -0.91
C ALA A 127 -21.00 -5.73 -0.75
N ILE A 128 -21.14 -4.98 -1.85
CA ILE A 128 -21.25 -3.52 -1.79
C ILE A 128 -22.31 -3.02 -2.77
N ALA A 129 -23.49 -2.73 -2.24
CA ALA A 129 -24.38 -1.74 -2.84
C ALA A 129 -24.07 -0.39 -2.19
N ILE A 130 -23.55 0.54 -2.99
CA ILE A 130 -23.87 1.99 -3.08
C ILE A 130 -22.72 2.66 -3.85
N GLU A 131 -22.97 2.80 -5.14
CA GLU A 131 -22.69 3.93 -6.05
C GLU A 131 -21.31 4.64 -6.04
N ASP A 132 -20.66 4.49 -7.21
CA ASP A 132 -19.82 5.45 -7.93
C ASP A 132 -18.52 5.97 -7.30
N ILE A 133 -17.39 5.35 -7.69
CA ILE A 133 -16.10 6.04 -7.74
C ILE A 133 -15.35 5.62 -9.02
N LEU A 134 -15.41 6.49 -10.04
CA LEU A 134 -14.63 6.41 -11.28
C LEU A 134 -13.33 7.22 -11.18
N GLU A 135 -12.22 6.52 -11.45
CA GLU A 135 -10.88 6.88 -12.01
C GLU A 135 -10.51 8.36 -12.21
N PRO A 136 -9.24 8.77 -11.93
CA PRO A 136 -8.11 8.48 -12.85
C PRO A 136 -6.66 8.34 -12.29
N TYR A 137 -6.01 7.16 -12.41
CA TYR A 137 -4.55 7.02 -12.20
C TYR A 137 -3.79 6.61 -13.47
N SER A 138 -2.83 7.42 -13.90
CA SER A 138 -2.02 7.14 -15.12
C SER A 138 -0.95 6.05 -14.96
N ARG A 139 -0.71 5.52 -13.74
CA ARG A 139 0.26 4.43 -13.47
C ARG A 139 -0.18 3.39 -12.45
N MET A 140 -1.46 3.35 -12.07
CA MET A 140 -1.99 2.26 -11.24
C MET A 140 -2.51 1.16 -12.14
N HIS A 141 -1.91 -0.02 -12.05
CA HIS A 141 -2.42 -1.19 -12.77
C HIS A 141 -3.43 -1.93 -11.89
N GLN A 142 -4.71 -1.88 -12.25
CA GLN A 142 -5.74 -2.71 -11.62
C GLN A 142 -5.73 -4.09 -12.26
N ILE A 143 -5.51 -5.13 -11.45
CA ILE A 143 -5.50 -6.51 -11.91
C ILE A 143 -6.55 -7.28 -11.11
N TYR A 144 -7.48 -7.93 -11.81
CA TYR A 144 -8.50 -8.74 -11.16
C TYR A 144 -7.98 -10.17 -10.96
N ALA A 145 -8.05 -10.66 -9.72
CA ALA A 145 -7.82 -12.07 -9.43
C ALA A 145 -9.13 -12.83 -9.69
N GLY A 146 -9.08 -13.80 -10.62
CA GLY A 146 -10.24 -14.61 -11.04
C GLY A 146 -10.70 -15.63 -10.03
#